data_AF-A0A7W0SKH0-F1
#
_entry.id   AF-A0A7W0SKH0-F1
#
_cell.length_a   1.000
_cell.length_b   1.000
_cell.length_c   1.000
_cell.angle_alpha   90.00
_cell.angle_beta   90.00
_cell.angle_gamma   90.00
#
_symmetry.space_group_name_H-M   'P 1'
#
loop_
_entity.id
_entity.type
_entity.pdbx_description
1 polymer ?
#
loop_
_entity_poly.entity_id
_entity_poly.type
_entity_poly.pdbx_seq_one_letter_code
_entity_poly.pdbx_strand_id
1 'polypeptide(L)'
;MTPKFLITVLTILCCSSARAFNADNAAKTVRSDGTVADTQAAINYMNGKNQDGWVVTIGEPGGSYVWSATEMNSIQVGGEKTYTLQGASPTNRPTISLDTAFSLYYGSTGQVTTVKDIIFTENPPGRSPAFFVGGSGPTPGFRFTNVRWQGVFNSTLFLIGNPGGSGGTRGEGPFGLFDNCSGNSVTQFNIYGNNGGTDDQAVSPSWRLPIEWGTAKAVYFEDCDFRSSTWGSGAGLTDAYNGGSFVFRYNRLENIVLLDHGPDHFSTKVKSVLKHEVMHNEFYYTAGSAVPWMVFFRGGTAAIFDNTFNTTSGSATNQGIFWDYFR
;
A
#
# COMPACT_ATOMS: atom_id res chain seq x y z
N MET A 1 19.55 51.47 -44.98
CA MET A 1 20.24 50.22 -44.61
C MET A 1 20.11 50.06 -43.11
N THR A 2 19.19 49.21 -42.67
CA THR A 2 18.93 48.93 -41.25
C THR A 2 19.76 47.71 -40.82
N PRO A 3 20.56 47.78 -39.74
CA PRO A 3 21.36 46.65 -39.31
C PRO A 3 20.45 45.59 -38.68
N LYS A 4 20.49 44.37 -39.23
CA LYS A 4 19.87 43.20 -38.62
C LYS A 4 20.77 42.71 -37.49
N PHE A 5 20.34 42.91 -36.24
CA PHE A 5 20.96 42.26 -35.08
C PHE A 5 20.61 40.77 -35.09
N LEU A 6 21.62 39.93 -35.29
CA LEU A 6 21.51 38.49 -35.13
C LEU A 6 21.59 38.18 -33.63
N ILE A 7 20.45 37.93 -33.00
CA ILE A 7 20.39 37.43 -31.62
C ILE A 7 20.71 35.94 -31.68
N THR A 8 21.97 35.58 -31.42
CA THR A 8 22.34 34.21 -31.11
C THR A 8 21.77 33.87 -29.73
N VAL A 9 20.62 33.20 -29.72
CA VAL A 9 20.09 32.55 -28.51
C VAL A 9 21.06 31.42 -28.17
N LEU A 10 21.98 31.69 -27.26
CA LEU A 10 22.78 30.67 -26.60
C LEU A 10 21.82 29.86 -25.73
N THR A 11 21.26 28.80 -26.30
CA THR A 11 20.63 27.74 -25.52
C THR A 11 21.74 27.13 -24.69
N ILE A 12 21.91 27.63 -23.46
CA ILE A 12 22.66 26.94 -22.42
C ILE A 12 21.92 25.61 -22.27
N LEU A 13 22.44 24.58 -22.94
CA LEU A 13 22.12 23.20 -22.65
C LEU A 13 22.56 23.07 -21.19
N CYS A 14 21.63 23.25 -20.26
CA CYS A 14 21.86 22.93 -18.86
C CYS A 14 22.29 21.47 -18.87
N CYS A 15 23.59 21.24 -18.75
CA CYS A 15 24.15 19.93 -18.53
C CYS A 15 23.31 19.33 -17.42
N SER A 16 22.53 18.30 -17.75
CA SER A 16 21.83 17.52 -16.76
C SER A 16 22.85 17.20 -15.68
N SER A 17 22.58 17.65 -14.46
CA SER A 17 23.39 17.31 -13.30
C SER A 17 23.72 15.83 -13.38
N ALA A 18 25.02 15.51 -13.29
CA ALA A 18 25.51 14.15 -13.34
C ALA A 18 24.62 13.27 -12.46
N ARG A 19 24.19 12.13 -13.00
CA ARG A 19 23.31 11.19 -12.30
C ARG A 19 23.91 10.88 -10.93
N ALA A 20 23.17 11.11 -9.85
CA ALA A 20 23.63 10.90 -8.48
C ALA A 20 23.60 9.41 -8.07
N PHE A 21 23.08 8.52 -8.92
CA PHE A 21 23.07 7.08 -8.70
C PHE A 21 24.24 6.34 -9.38
N ASN A 22 24.67 5.22 -8.76
CA ASN A 22 25.63 4.29 -9.34
C ASN A 22 24.90 3.04 -9.86
N ALA A 23 25.16 2.62 -11.10
CA ALA A 23 24.51 1.46 -11.71
C ALA A 23 25.50 0.39 -12.18
N ASP A 24 25.19 -0.87 -11.88
CA ASP A 24 25.86 -2.06 -12.40
C ASP A 24 24.89 -2.83 -13.29
N ASN A 25 25.11 -2.77 -14.60
CA ASN A 25 24.28 -3.47 -15.59
C ASN A 25 24.43 -4.98 -15.55
N ALA A 26 25.62 -5.48 -15.21
CA ALA A 26 25.88 -6.92 -15.17
C ALA A 26 25.14 -7.54 -13.98
N ALA A 27 25.19 -6.87 -12.83
CA ALA A 27 24.47 -7.28 -11.63
C ALA A 27 22.98 -6.88 -11.63
N LYS A 28 22.55 -6.02 -12.58
CA LYS A 28 21.21 -5.40 -12.60
C LYS A 28 20.88 -4.66 -11.30
N THR A 29 21.84 -3.91 -10.78
CA THR A 29 21.66 -3.12 -9.56
C THR A 29 21.86 -1.64 -9.82
N VAL A 30 21.13 -0.83 -9.08
CA VAL A 30 21.32 0.61 -8.99
C VAL A 30 21.36 1.00 -7.51
N ARG A 31 22.23 1.93 -7.14
CA ARG A 31 22.30 2.50 -5.80
C ARG A 31 21.92 3.96 -5.86
N SER A 32 20.88 4.33 -5.11
CA SER A 32 20.47 5.70 -4.90
C SER A 32 21.05 6.27 -3.61
N ASP A 33 21.29 7.57 -3.56
CA ASP A 33 21.69 8.31 -2.35
C ASP A 33 20.59 8.37 -1.27
N GLY A 34 19.37 7.95 -1.59
CA GLY A 34 18.21 7.91 -0.69
C GLY A 34 17.24 9.08 -0.85
N THR A 35 17.62 10.14 -1.57
CA THR A 35 16.71 11.23 -1.93
C THR A 35 15.63 10.75 -2.91
N VAL A 36 14.47 11.41 -2.91
CA VAL A 36 13.36 11.04 -3.81
C VAL A 36 13.74 11.25 -5.28
N ALA A 37 14.47 12.33 -5.58
CA ALA A 37 14.87 12.68 -6.94
C ALA A 37 15.84 11.65 -7.53
N ASP A 38 16.85 11.25 -6.75
CA ASP A 38 17.83 10.25 -7.19
C ASP A 38 17.22 8.85 -7.25
N THR A 39 16.34 8.49 -6.31
CA THR A 39 15.61 7.21 -6.34
C THR A 39 14.74 7.11 -7.60
N GLN A 40 14.00 8.17 -7.95
CA GLN A 40 13.23 8.18 -9.20
C GLN A 40 14.13 8.13 -10.43
N ALA A 41 15.29 8.81 -10.41
CA ALA A 41 16.25 8.76 -11.51
C ALA A 41 16.80 7.34 -11.72
N ALA A 42 17.09 6.62 -10.63
CA ALA A 42 17.45 5.20 -10.66
C ALA A 42 16.33 4.33 -11.24
N ILE A 43 15.07 4.56 -10.85
CA ILE A 43 13.92 3.83 -11.39
C ILE A 43 13.72 4.11 -12.88
N ASN A 44 13.81 5.37 -13.31
CA ASN A 44 13.75 5.74 -14.72
C ASN A 44 14.85 5.05 -15.55
N TYR A 45 16.05 4.92 -14.97
CA TYR A 45 17.14 4.17 -15.58
C TYR A 45 16.80 2.70 -15.77
N MET A 46 16.30 2.02 -14.72
CA MET A 46 15.87 0.62 -14.79
C MET A 46 14.76 0.42 -15.83
N ASN A 47 13.77 1.32 -15.86
CA ASN A 47 12.70 1.32 -16.86
C ASN A 47 13.24 1.40 -18.30
N GLY A 48 14.25 2.25 -18.53
CA GLY A 48 14.92 2.36 -19.83
C GLY A 48 15.67 1.10 -20.25
N LYS A 49 15.92 0.14 -19.35
CA LYS A 49 16.54 -1.15 -19.68
C LYS A 49 15.53 -2.17 -20.19
N ASN A 50 14.24 -2.02 -19.86
CA ASN A 50 13.19 -2.95 -20.26
C ASN A 50 13.53 -4.41 -19.92
N GLN A 51 14.04 -4.65 -18.70
CA GLN A 51 14.49 -5.97 -18.23
C GLN A 51 13.95 -6.25 -16.83
N ASP A 52 13.66 -7.51 -16.55
CA ASP A 52 13.23 -8.00 -15.24
C ASP A 52 14.39 -8.15 -14.26
N GLY A 53 14.05 -8.16 -12.97
CA GLY A 53 14.94 -8.52 -11.87
C GLY A 53 15.91 -7.42 -11.47
N TRP A 54 15.62 -6.17 -11.81
CA TRP A 54 16.44 -5.05 -11.36
C TRP A 54 16.19 -4.72 -9.88
N VAL A 55 17.25 -4.32 -9.19
CA VAL A 55 17.22 -3.93 -7.78
C VAL A 55 17.73 -2.49 -7.63
N VAL A 56 16.94 -1.62 -7.02
CA VAL A 56 17.41 -0.32 -6.52
C VAL A 56 17.63 -0.40 -5.02
N THR A 57 18.85 -0.10 -4.59
CA THR A 57 19.22 0.05 -3.18
C THR A 57 19.13 1.52 -2.80
N ILE A 58 18.29 1.84 -1.82
CA ILE A 58 17.95 3.20 -1.40
C ILE A 58 18.81 3.56 -0.18
N GLY A 59 19.64 4.59 -0.33
CA GLY A 59 20.39 5.20 0.75
C GLY A 59 21.56 4.37 1.28
N GLU A 60 21.87 4.61 2.55
CA GLU A 60 22.92 3.97 3.34
C GLU A 60 22.31 3.27 4.57
N PRO A 61 23.00 2.27 5.15
CA PRO A 61 22.53 1.62 6.38
C PRO A 61 22.29 2.65 7.51
N GLY A 62 21.05 2.72 8.01
CA GLY A 62 20.63 3.65 9.05
C GLY A 62 20.51 5.11 8.58
N GLY A 63 20.60 5.37 7.27
CA GLY A 63 20.41 6.69 6.69
C GLY A 63 18.99 7.21 6.94
N SER A 64 18.83 8.54 7.01
CA SER A 64 17.54 9.20 7.20
C SER A 64 17.28 10.17 6.07
N TYR A 65 16.16 10.01 5.39
CA TYR A 65 15.80 10.74 4.18
C TYR A 65 14.41 11.34 4.33
N VAL A 66 14.18 12.48 3.67
CA VAL A 66 12.86 13.10 3.56
C VAL A 66 12.42 12.99 2.12
N TRP A 67 11.23 12.45 1.89
CA TRP A 67 10.59 12.45 0.58
C TRP A 67 9.44 13.44 0.62
N SER A 68 9.65 14.57 -0.04
CA SER A 68 8.72 15.68 -0.04
C SER A 68 7.91 15.77 -1.33
N ALA A 69 6.60 16.04 -1.22
CA ALA A 69 5.79 16.42 -2.38
C ALA A 69 6.32 17.67 -3.10
N THR A 70 7.05 18.55 -2.39
CA THR A 70 7.64 19.73 -3.02
C THR A 70 8.74 19.37 -4.01
N GLU A 71 9.44 18.27 -3.78
CA GLU A 71 10.43 17.71 -4.71
C GLU A 71 9.76 16.79 -5.73
N MET A 72 8.88 15.91 -5.25
CA MET A 72 8.16 14.93 -6.08
C MET A 72 6.93 14.35 -5.35
N ASN A 73 5.76 14.45 -5.97
CA ASN A 73 4.51 13.93 -5.39
C ASN A 73 4.41 12.39 -5.38
N SER A 74 5.28 11.69 -6.12
CA SER A 74 5.20 10.24 -6.26
C SER A 74 6.47 9.63 -6.83
N ILE A 75 6.85 8.43 -6.37
CA ILE A 75 7.72 7.56 -7.16
C ILE A 75 6.87 6.70 -8.08
N GLN A 76 7.20 6.73 -9.36
CA GLN A 76 6.52 5.99 -10.42
C GLN A 76 7.36 4.76 -10.79
N VAL A 77 6.93 3.60 -10.31
CA VAL A 77 7.44 2.31 -10.74
C VAL A 77 6.62 1.84 -11.94
N GLY A 78 6.96 2.39 -13.10
CA GLY A 78 6.31 2.08 -14.36
C GLY A 78 6.87 0.83 -15.04
N GLY A 79 6.07 0.28 -15.96
CA GLY A 79 6.51 -0.74 -16.91
C GLY A 79 6.08 -2.16 -16.55
N GLU A 80 6.01 -2.99 -17.58
CA GLU A 80 5.82 -4.43 -17.46
C GLU A 80 7.17 -5.09 -17.12
N LYS A 81 7.82 -4.69 -16.03
CA LYS A 81 8.93 -5.45 -15.41
C LYS A 81 8.80 -5.63 -13.90
N THR A 82 9.44 -6.69 -13.39
CA THR A 82 9.64 -6.98 -11.97
C THR A 82 10.83 -6.21 -11.42
N TYR A 83 10.61 -5.48 -10.32
CA TYR A 83 11.63 -4.68 -9.65
C TYR A 83 11.65 -4.93 -8.14
N THR A 84 12.80 -4.68 -7.53
CA THR A 84 12.95 -4.60 -6.08
C THR A 84 13.46 -3.23 -5.66
N LEU A 85 12.70 -2.54 -4.82
CA LEU A 85 13.12 -1.36 -4.10
C LEU A 85 13.50 -1.82 -2.69
N GLN A 86 14.78 -1.74 -2.35
CA GLN A 86 15.27 -2.18 -1.04
C GLN A 86 16.00 -1.07 -0.31
N GLY A 87 15.84 -1.02 1.01
CA GLY A 87 16.76 -0.23 1.83
C GLY A 87 18.16 -0.85 1.84
N ALA A 88 19.17 -0.03 2.16
CA ALA A 88 20.57 -0.46 2.12
C ALA A 88 20.96 -1.54 3.14
N SER A 89 20.13 -1.83 4.15
CA SER A 89 20.39 -2.90 5.11
C SER A 89 19.10 -3.45 5.74
N PRO A 90 18.94 -4.77 5.86
CA PRO A 90 17.77 -5.39 6.50
C PRO A 90 17.73 -5.23 8.03
N THR A 91 18.90 -5.01 8.66
CA THR A 91 19.06 -4.91 10.13
C THR A 91 19.30 -3.49 10.60
N ASN A 92 19.79 -2.61 9.72
CA ASN A 92 19.95 -1.18 9.96
C ASN A 92 19.29 -0.40 8.81
N ARG A 93 17.97 -0.48 8.76
CA ARG A 93 17.16 0.01 7.63
C ARG A 93 17.27 1.54 7.52
N PRO A 94 17.33 2.08 6.31
CA PRO A 94 17.12 3.51 6.13
C PRO A 94 15.69 3.90 6.52
N THR A 95 15.56 5.11 7.05
CA THR A 95 14.28 5.75 7.38
C THR A 95 13.92 6.74 6.29
N ILE A 96 12.70 6.63 5.78
CA ILE A 96 12.13 7.54 4.79
C ILE A 96 10.95 8.27 5.45
N SER A 97 11.14 9.56 5.69
CA SER A 97 10.11 10.43 6.23
C SER A 97 9.30 11.06 5.10
N LEU A 98 8.01 10.76 5.06
CA LEU A 98 7.05 11.35 4.12
C LEU A 98 6.47 12.61 4.74
N ASP A 99 6.64 13.78 4.10
CA ASP A 99 6.19 15.06 4.68
C ASP A 99 4.76 15.49 4.28
N THR A 100 4.21 14.75 3.32
CA THR A 100 2.97 15.00 2.61
C THR A 100 2.51 13.68 1.99
N ALA A 101 1.33 13.69 1.35
CA ALA A 101 0.87 12.58 0.53
C ALA A 101 1.94 12.20 -0.49
N PHE A 102 2.56 11.05 -0.29
CA PHE A 102 3.54 10.50 -1.21
C PHE A 102 2.99 9.21 -1.81
N SER A 103 3.08 9.07 -3.13
CA SER A 103 2.53 7.92 -3.82
C SER A 103 3.64 7.06 -4.40
N LEU A 104 3.73 5.79 -4.02
CA LEU A 104 4.50 4.81 -4.78
C LEU A 104 3.56 4.10 -5.75
N TYR A 105 3.58 4.49 -7.03
CA TYR A 105 2.66 3.98 -8.05
C TYR A 105 3.28 2.80 -8.80
N TYR A 106 2.51 1.72 -8.96
CA TYR A 106 2.90 0.55 -9.75
C TYR A 106 2.02 0.45 -10.99
N GLY A 107 2.66 0.38 -12.16
CA GLY A 107 1.98 0.66 -13.43
C GLY A 107 1.46 -0.53 -14.22
N SER A 108 1.57 -1.79 -13.80
CA SER A 108 1.29 -2.91 -14.70
C SER A 108 0.68 -4.16 -14.06
N THR A 109 -0.19 -4.80 -14.85
CA THR A 109 -0.69 -6.16 -14.70
C THR A 109 0.45 -7.18 -14.81
N GLY A 110 0.47 -8.22 -13.99
CA GLY A 110 1.31 -9.41 -14.26
C GLY A 110 2.57 -9.58 -13.41
N GLN A 111 2.98 -8.57 -12.64
CA GLN A 111 4.34 -8.55 -12.09
C GLN A 111 4.43 -7.97 -10.70
N VAL A 112 5.30 -8.57 -9.90
CA VAL A 112 5.51 -8.20 -8.52
C VAL A 112 6.60 -7.16 -8.44
N THR A 113 6.24 -5.95 -7.99
CA THR A 113 7.23 -5.05 -7.41
C THR A 113 7.40 -5.33 -5.94
N THR A 114 8.64 -5.59 -5.51
CA THR A 114 8.97 -5.80 -4.10
C THR A 114 9.48 -4.51 -3.48
N VAL A 115 8.94 -4.14 -2.32
CA VAL A 115 9.50 -3.12 -1.42
C VAL A 115 9.97 -3.81 -0.16
N LYS A 116 11.23 -3.59 0.24
CA LYS A 116 11.77 -4.25 1.43
C LYS A 116 12.80 -3.45 2.20
N ASP A 117 12.98 -3.84 3.45
CA ASP A 117 14.07 -3.36 4.31
C ASP A 117 14.08 -1.84 4.51
N ILE A 118 12.91 -1.20 4.64
CA ILE A 118 12.75 0.25 4.82
C ILE A 118 11.88 0.53 6.05
N ILE A 119 12.20 1.62 6.76
CA ILE A 119 11.32 2.23 7.76
C ILE A 119 10.64 3.45 7.11
N PHE A 120 9.32 3.49 7.10
CA PHE A 120 8.56 4.67 6.69
C PHE A 120 8.04 5.41 7.91
N THR A 121 8.28 6.71 7.95
CA THR A 121 7.72 7.63 8.95
C THR A 121 6.92 8.73 8.28
N GLU A 122 6.04 9.37 9.04
CA GLU A 122 5.29 10.54 8.58
C GLU A 122 5.70 11.79 9.36
N ASN A 123 5.79 12.94 8.68
CA ASN A 123 6.15 14.21 9.32
C ASN A 123 5.58 15.45 8.60
N PRO A 124 4.48 16.08 9.08
CA PRO A 124 3.78 15.82 10.33
C PRO A 124 2.75 14.68 10.19
N PRO A 125 2.31 14.08 11.31
CA PRO A 125 1.31 13.01 11.31
C PRO A 125 -0.02 13.41 10.64
N GLY A 126 -0.72 12.43 10.06
CA GLY A 126 -2.12 12.55 9.60
C GLY A 126 -2.33 13.07 8.16
N ARG A 127 -1.34 12.96 7.29
CA ARG A 127 -1.34 13.43 5.89
C ARG A 127 -1.42 12.28 4.88
N SER A 128 -2.65 11.94 4.48
CA SER A 128 -2.94 11.14 3.27
C SER A 128 -2.30 9.74 3.22
N PRO A 129 -2.68 8.89 2.26
CA PRO A 129 -2.02 7.59 2.07
C PRO A 129 -0.53 7.72 1.75
N ALA A 130 0.29 6.92 2.42
CA ALA A 130 1.73 6.80 2.17
C ALA A 130 2.06 5.98 0.90
N PHE A 131 1.13 5.14 0.45
CA PHE A 131 1.32 4.25 -0.69
C PHE A 131 0.04 4.14 -1.50
N PHE A 132 0.16 4.23 -2.82
CA PHE A 132 -0.93 4.02 -3.77
C PHE A 132 -0.57 2.91 -4.73
N VAL A 133 -1.05 1.69 -4.48
CA VAL A 133 -0.85 0.62 -5.45
C VAL A 133 -1.99 0.65 -6.43
N GLY A 134 -1.67 1.05 -7.66
CA GLY A 134 -2.50 0.80 -8.82
C GLY A 134 -2.23 -0.58 -9.40
N GLY A 135 -3.18 -1.08 -10.18
CA GLY A 135 -3.00 -2.29 -10.96
C GLY A 135 -4.33 -2.90 -11.35
N SER A 136 -4.29 -3.78 -12.33
CA SER A 136 -5.35 -4.71 -12.63
C SER A 136 -4.73 -6.06 -13.01
N GLY A 137 -5.54 -7.08 -13.21
CA GLY A 137 -5.11 -8.40 -13.67
C GLY A 137 -5.17 -9.48 -12.59
N PRO A 138 -5.13 -10.75 -13.00
CA PRO A 138 -5.37 -11.90 -12.14
C PRO A 138 -4.16 -12.29 -11.27
N THR A 139 -3.06 -11.56 -11.35
CA THR A 139 -1.78 -11.89 -10.72
C THR A 139 -1.41 -10.88 -9.63
N PRO A 140 -0.69 -11.29 -8.59
CA PRO A 140 -0.08 -10.36 -7.64
C PRO A 140 0.78 -9.29 -8.31
N GLY A 141 0.55 -8.04 -7.95
CA GLY A 141 1.25 -6.86 -8.46
C GLY A 141 2.34 -6.33 -7.52
N PHE A 142 2.30 -6.72 -6.24
CA PHE A 142 3.21 -6.14 -5.25
C PHE A 142 3.55 -7.09 -4.10
N ARG A 143 4.71 -6.84 -3.48
CA ARG A 143 5.13 -7.44 -2.21
C ARG A 143 5.78 -6.38 -1.34
N PHE A 144 5.31 -6.22 -0.11
CA PHE A 144 6.05 -5.51 0.94
C PHE A 144 6.60 -6.57 1.89
N THR A 145 7.91 -6.52 2.16
CA THR A 145 8.49 -7.44 3.13
C THR A 145 9.54 -6.79 4.00
N ASN A 146 9.53 -7.09 5.29
CA ASN A 146 10.44 -6.48 6.25
C ASN A 146 10.37 -4.94 6.30
N VAL A 147 9.20 -4.39 5.97
CA VAL A 147 8.90 -2.96 6.02
C VAL A 147 8.33 -2.61 7.39
N ARG A 148 8.72 -1.44 7.91
CA ARG A 148 8.19 -0.93 9.19
C ARG A 148 7.56 0.44 9.01
N TRP A 149 6.35 0.62 9.53
CA TRP A 149 5.69 1.93 9.63
C TRP A 149 5.81 2.49 11.05
N GLN A 150 6.17 3.77 11.15
CA GLN A 150 6.33 4.48 12.41
C GLN A 150 5.63 5.84 12.34
N GLY A 151 4.65 6.06 13.20
CA GLY A 151 3.85 7.29 13.20
C GLY A 151 2.41 7.04 12.73
N VAL A 152 1.57 8.05 12.90
CA VAL A 152 0.12 7.96 12.67
C VAL A 152 -0.22 8.44 11.26
N PHE A 153 -0.18 7.55 10.28
CA PHE A 153 -0.67 7.84 8.93
C PHE A 153 -2.19 8.11 8.95
N ASN A 154 -2.78 8.92 8.07
CA ASN A 154 -4.26 8.92 7.96
C ASN A 154 -4.74 7.65 7.22
N SER A 155 -3.94 7.18 6.27
CA SER A 155 -4.04 5.86 5.68
C SER A 155 -2.62 5.37 5.41
N THR A 156 -2.29 4.12 5.72
CA THR A 156 -0.96 3.59 5.40
C THR A 156 -0.88 3.21 3.93
N LEU A 157 -1.97 2.66 3.38
CA LEU A 157 -2.00 2.20 2.00
C LEU A 157 -3.38 2.42 1.40
N PHE A 158 -3.38 2.70 0.10
CA PHE A 158 -4.56 2.79 -0.72
C PHE A 158 -4.37 1.91 -1.96
N LEU A 159 -5.02 0.75 -1.97
CA LEU A 159 -4.95 -0.24 -3.06
C LEU A 159 -6.11 -0.05 -4.02
N ILE A 160 -5.90 0.58 -5.17
CA ILE A 160 -6.97 0.86 -6.13
C ILE A 160 -6.85 -0.08 -7.33
N GLY A 161 -7.90 -0.87 -7.58
CA GLY A 161 -8.13 -1.46 -8.90
C GLY A 161 -8.24 -0.35 -9.95
N ASN A 162 -7.20 -0.19 -10.76
CA ASN A 162 -7.00 0.84 -11.80
C ASN A 162 -7.67 2.22 -11.52
N PRO A 163 -6.92 3.25 -11.05
CA PRO A 163 -7.43 4.62 -10.90
C PRO A 163 -7.68 5.33 -12.23
N GLY A 164 -7.43 4.65 -13.37
CA GLY A 164 -7.70 5.16 -14.70
C GLY A 164 -9.05 5.86 -14.74
N GLY A 165 -9.03 7.10 -15.21
CA GLY A 165 -10.20 7.95 -15.37
C GLY A 165 -11.34 7.24 -16.11
N SER A 166 -12.45 7.94 -16.28
CA SER A 166 -13.76 7.47 -16.75
C SER A 166 -13.85 6.61 -18.04
N GLY A 167 -12.76 6.05 -18.59
CA GLY A 167 -12.77 5.15 -19.74
C GLY A 167 -11.73 4.01 -19.76
N GLY A 168 -10.98 3.71 -18.69
CA GLY A 168 -10.09 2.55 -18.65
C GLY A 168 -10.82 1.23 -18.34
N THR A 169 -10.52 0.14 -19.05
CA THR A 169 -10.98 -1.22 -18.68
C THR A 169 -10.46 -1.56 -17.29
N ARG A 170 -11.38 -1.62 -16.32
CA ARG A 170 -11.11 -1.94 -14.92
C ARG A 170 -11.18 -3.46 -14.73
N GLY A 171 -10.09 -4.04 -14.23
CA GLY A 171 -9.92 -5.50 -14.08
C GLY A 171 -9.82 -5.90 -12.61
N GLU A 172 -9.74 -7.22 -12.36
CA GLU A 172 -9.46 -7.79 -11.03
C GLU A 172 -8.17 -7.19 -10.42
N GLY A 173 -8.05 -7.18 -9.08
CA GLY A 173 -6.86 -6.67 -8.38
C GLY A 173 -6.91 -5.17 -8.03
N PRO A 174 -5.81 -4.60 -7.50
CA PRO A 174 -4.50 -5.23 -7.34
C PRO A 174 -4.49 -6.28 -6.22
N PHE A 175 -3.72 -7.34 -6.43
CA PHE A 175 -3.42 -8.36 -5.43
C PHE A 175 -1.96 -8.26 -5.00
N GLY A 176 -1.63 -8.78 -3.82
CA GLY A 176 -0.25 -8.70 -3.33
C GLY A 176 -0.08 -9.25 -1.93
N LEU A 177 1.11 -9.04 -1.38
CA LEU A 177 1.53 -9.64 -0.12
C LEU A 177 2.25 -8.62 0.77
N PHE A 178 1.83 -8.54 2.02
CA PHE A 178 2.56 -7.98 3.15
C PHE A 178 3.10 -9.15 3.96
N ASP A 179 4.43 -9.23 4.10
CA ASP A 179 5.10 -10.39 4.71
C ASP A 179 6.20 -9.93 5.68
N ASN A 180 6.08 -10.30 6.96
CA ASN A 180 7.02 -9.88 8.01
C ASN A 180 7.14 -8.35 8.10
N CYS A 181 5.99 -7.67 8.01
CA CYS A 181 5.91 -6.21 8.16
C CYS A 181 5.48 -5.84 9.58
N SER A 182 5.78 -4.62 10.01
CA SER A 182 5.35 -4.16 11.33
C SER A 182 4.95 -2.70 11.33
N GLY A 183 4.15 -2.29 12.31
CA GLY A 183 3.93 -0.87 12.51
C GLY A 183 3.29 -0.51 13.83
N ASN A 184 3.68 0.66 14.34
CA ASN A 184 3.12 1.26 15.53
C ASN A 184 2.30 2.48 15.09
N SER A 185 0.98 2.42 15.34
CA SER A 185 -0.02 3.39 14.91
C SER A 185 -0.34 3.38 13.40
N VAL A 186 -0.32 2.19 12.80
CA VAL A 186 -0.86 1.98 11.44
C VAL A 186 -2.37 2.15 11.51
N THR A 187 -2.91 3.08 10.73
CA THR A 187 -4.32 3.45 10.81
C THR A 187 -5.20 2.66 9.88
N GLN A 188 -4.81 2.47 8.62
CA GLN A 188 -5.71 1.91 7.62
C GLN A 188 -5.00 1.41 6.34
N PHE A 189 -5.38 0.23 5.89
CA PHE A 189 -5.14 -0.34 4.56
C PHE A 189 -6.47 -0.31 3.82
N ASN A 190 -6.62 0.63 2.88
CA ASN A 190 -7.81 0.69 2.05
C ASN A 190 -7.67 -0.30 0.90
N ILE A 191 -8.60 -1.26 0.81
CA ILE A 191 -8.51 -2.38 -0.13
C ILE A 191 -9.71 -2.34 -1.07
N TYR A 192 -9.51 -1.74 -2.23
CA TYR A 192 -10.54 -1.67 -3.25
C TYR A 192 -10.44 -2.88 -4.16
N GLY A 193 -11.58 -3.56 -4.36
CA GLY A 193 -11.70 -4.50 -5.44
C GLY A 193 -11.78 -3.81 -6.80
N ASN A 194 -12.35 -4.51 -7.78
CA ASN A 194 -12.60 -3.99 -9.11
C ASN A 194 -13.53 -2.76 -9.01
N ASN A 195 -12.92 -1.58 -9.05
CA ASN A 195 -13.63 -0.33 -9.07
C ASN A 195 -14.17 -0.16 -10.48
N GLY A 196 -15.28 -0.82 -10.85
CA GLY A 196 -15.99 -0.54 -12.10
C GLY A 196 -16.55 0.88 -12.02
N GLY A 197 -15.94 1.81 -12.73
CA GLY A 197 -16.29 3.23 -12.71
C GLY A 197 -17.64 3.46 -13.34
N THR A 198 -18.32 4.46 -12.80
CA THR A 198 -19.71 4.84 -13.04
C THR A 198 -20.70 3.72 -12.75
N ASP A 199 -21.25 3.74 -11.54
CA ASP A 199 -22.64 4.14 -11.32
C ASP A 199 -23.75 3.66 -12.27
N ASP A 200 -23.54 2.64 -13.09
CA ASP A 200 -24.65 1.74 -13.41
C ASP A 200 -24.89 0.85 -12.19
N GLN A 201 -25.42 1.52 -11.16
CA GLN A 201 -25.70 1.05 -9.82
C GLN A 201 -26.65 -0.17 -9.78
N ALA A 202 -27.15 -0.60 -10.94
CA ALA A 202 -27.91 -1.82 -11.12
C ALA A 202 -27.04 -3.10 -11.14
N VAL A 203 -25.75 -3.00 -11.46
CA VAL A 203 -24.89 -4.17 -11.69
C VAL A 203 -23.46 -3.93 -11.20
N SER A 204 -23.22 -4.07 -9.89
CA SER A 204 -21.82 -4.10 -9.42
C SER A 204 -21.18 -5.43 -9.82
N PRO A 205 -20.13 -5.44 -10.65
CA PRO A 205 -19.47 -6.68 -11.08
C PRO A 205 -18.71 -7.37 -9.94
N SER A 206 -18.43 -6.65 -8.85
CA SER A 206 -17.66 -7.14 -7.69
C SER A 206 -18.15 -8.46 -7.13
N TRP A 207 -19.46 -8.62 -6.96
CA TRP A 207 -20.11 -9.84 -6.44
C TRP A 207 -20.43 -10.89 -7.50
N ARG A 208 -20.11 -10.62 -8.76
CA ARG A 208 -20.20 -11.61 -9.86
C ARG A 208 -18.89 -12.35 -10.06
N LEU A 209 -17.81 -11.89 -9.43
CA LEU A 209 -16.52 -12.58 -9.46
C LEU A 209 -16.65 -13.88 -8.64
N PRO A 210 -16.04 -14.98 -9.11
CA PRO A 210 -15.98 -16.19 -8.31
C PRO A 210 -15.21 -15.92 -7.01
N ILE A 211 -15.72 -16.44 -5.90
CA ILE A 211 -14.96 -16.46 -4.65
C ILE A 211 -13.89 -17.54 -4.78
N GLU A 212 -12.64 -17.12 -4.85
CA GLU A 212 -11.48 -18.01 -4.98
C GLU A 212 -10.71 -18.09 -3.66
N TRP A 213 -11.04 -19.05 -2.80
CA TRP A 213 -10.36 -19.26 -1.52
C TRP A 213 -8.91 -19.76 -1.70
N GLY A 214 -7.98 -19.24 -0.90
CA GLY A 214 -6.58 -19.68 -0.91
C GLY A 214 -5.79 -19.42 -2.20
N THR A 215 -6.33 -18.65 -3.16
CA THR A 215 -5.61 -18.25 -4.38
C THR A 215 -4.88 -16.93 -4.18
N ALA A 216 -3.95 -16.60 -5.07
CA ALA A 216 -3.24 -15.33 -5.05
C ALA A 216 -4.12 -14.10 -5.36
N LYS A 217 -5.44 -14.26 -5.56
CA LYS A 217 -6.40 -13.19 -5.82
C LYS A 217 -6.94 -12.55 -4.54
N ALA A 218 -6.03 -12.08 -3.70
CA ALA A 218 -6.34 -11.27 -2.53
C ALA A 218 -5.12 -10.44 -2.13
N VAL A 219 -5.33 -9.53 -1.20
CA VAL A 219 -4.25 -8.85 -0.48
C VAL A 219 -3.95 -9.65 0.77
N TYR A 220 -2.79 -10.27 0.80
CA TYR A 220 -2.33 -11.09 1.92
C TYR A 220 -1.55 -10.26 2.93
N PHE A 221 -1.77 -10.54 4.21
CA PHE A 221 -1.00 -10.07 5.35
C PHE A 221 -0.55 -11.29 6.13
N GLU A 222 0.77 -11.51 6.17
CA GLU A 222 1.40 -12.71 6.70
C GLU A 222 2.54 -12.33 7.64
N ASP A 223 2.59 -12.99 8.81
CA ASP A 223 3.67 -12.81 9.79
C ASP A 223 3.89 -11.35 10.19
N CYS A 224 2.85 -10.51 10.17
CA CYS A 224 2.95 -9.09 10.48
C CYS A 224 2.64 -8.79 11.96
N ASP A 225 3.24 -7.70 12.46
CA ASP A 225 3.03 -7.19 13.83
C ASP A 225 2.53 -5.75 13.79
N PHE A 226 1.20 -5.58 13.88
CA PHE A 226 0.55 -4.28 13.83
C PHE A 226 -0.02 -3.91 15.19
N ARG A 227 0.38 -2.74 15.68
CA ARG A 227 0.00 -2.26 17.01
C ARG A 227 -0.49 -0.84 16.95
N SER A 228 -1.41 -0.49 17.84
CA SER A 228 -1.77 0.89 18.11
C SER A 228 -1.70 1.20 19.60
N SER A 229 -1.22 2.39 19.94
CA SER A 229 -1.14 2.86 21.34
C SER A 229 -2.47 3.42 21.84
N THR A 230 -3.27 3.94 20.92
CA THR A 230 -4.67 4.33 21.13
C THR A 230 -5.55 3.45 20.28
N TRP A 231 -6.84 3.35 20.59
CA TRP A 231 -7.76 2.76 19.62
C TRP A 231 -7.68 3.51 18.29
N GLY A 232 -7.59 2.77 17.17
CA GLY A 232 -7.64 3.33 15.83
C GLY A 232 -8.95 4.10 15.66
N SER A 233 -8.87 5.39 15.36
CA SER A 233 -9.98 6.34 15.31
C SER A 233 -11.06 5.91 14.29
N GLY A 234 -12.01 5.06 14.66
CA GLY A 234 -13.19 4.73 13.84
C GLY A 234 -12.93 3.86 12.61
N ALA A 235 -11.79 4.04 11.95
CA ALA A 235 -11.30 3.24 10.85
C ALA A 235 -10.51 2.05 11.40
N GLY A 236 -10.92 0.83 11.07
CA GLY A 236 -10.10 -0.35 11.35
C GLY A 236 -8.82 -0.35 10.52
N LEU A 237 -7.90 -1.26 10.84
CA LEU A 237 -6.67 -1.48 10.09
C LEU A 237 -6.96 -1.82 8.64
N THR A 238 -8.09 -2.44 8.34
CA THR A 238 -8.60 -2.60 6.98
C THR A 238 -9.77 -1.67 6.75
N ASP A 239 -9.90 -1.24 5.49
CA ASP A 239 -11.10 -0.59 5.00
C ASP A 239 -11.35 -1.02 3.55
N ALA A 240 -11.92 -2.22 3.43
CA ALA A 240 -12.12 -2.87 2.15
C ALA A 240 -13.54 -2.64 1.62
N TYR A 241 -13.69 -2.54 0.29
CA TYR A 241 -15.00 -2.47 -0.37
C TYR A 241 -14.91 -2.70 -1.88
N ASN A 242 -16.07 -2.67 -2.54
CA ASN A 242 -16.24 -2.87 -3.98
C ASN A 242 -15.65 -4.20 -4.46
N GLY A 243 -15.91 -5.28 -3.70
CA GLY A 243 -15.33 -6.59 -3.99
C GLY A 243 -13.87 -6.73 -3.61
N GLY A 244 -13.37 -5.88 -2.70
CA GLY A 244 -12.10 -6.10 -2.05
C GLY A 244 -11.97 -7.56 -1.57
N SER A 245 -10.74 -8.04 -1.47
CA SER A 245 -10.46 -9.40 -1.04
C SER A 245 -9.15 -9.38 -0.27
N PHE A 246 -9.17 -9.82 0.99
CA PHE A 246 -7.97 -9.83 1.81
C PHE A 246 -7.88 -11.08 2.68
N VAL A 247 -6.64 -11.39 3.06
CA VAL A 247 -6.29 -12.51 3.93
C VAL A 247 -5.38 -12.01 5.03
N PHE A 248 -5.72 -12.27 6.29
CA PHE A 248 -4.82 -12.11 7.43
C PHE A 248 -4.51 -13.49 7.98
N ARG A 249 -3.23 -13.89 7.95
CA ARG A 249 -2.77 -15.11 8.60
C ARG A 249 -1.47 -14.96 9.37
N TYR A 250 -1.35 -15.66 10.50
CA TYR A 250 -0.14 -15.66 11.34
C TYR A 250 0.31 -14.27 11.83
N ASN A 251 -0.62 -13.32 11.93
CA ASN A 251 -0.30 -11.97 12.37
C ASN A 251 -0.53 -11.80 13.86
N ARG A 252 0.18 -10.84 14.45
CA ARG A 252 -0.14 -10.26 15.75
C ARG A 252 -0.76 -8.88 15.55
N LEU A 253 -1.95 -8.68 16.11
CA LEU A 253 -2.70 -7.43 16.06
C LEU A 253 -2.97 -6.93 17.48
N GLU A 254 -2.48 -5.74 17.84
CA GLU A 254 -2.63 -5.18 19.19
C GLU A 254 -3.36 -3.83 19.18
N ASN A 255 -4.51 -3.74 19.85
CA ASN A 255 -5.41 -2.58 19.85
C ASN A 255 -5.83 -2.14 18.43
N ILE A 256 -5.98 -3.13 17.57
CA ILE A 256 -6.35 -2.98 16.16
C ILE A 256 -7.67 -3.74 15.93
N VAL A 257 -8.51 -3.19 15.06
CA VAL A 257 -9.73 -3.84 14.57
C VAL A 257 -9.57 -4.11 13.08
N LEU A 258 -9.93 -5.31 12.62
CA LEU A 258 -10.17 -5.54 11.19
C LEU A 258 -11.58 -5.08 10.87
N LEU A 259 -11.70 -4.11 9.96
CA LEU A 259 -12.96 -3.49 9.58
C LEU A 259 -13.13 -3.50 8.06
N ASP A 260 -14.37 -3.44 7.60
CA ASP A 260 -14.64 -3.19 6.20
C ASP A 260 -15.88 -2.33 6.01
N HIS A 261 -16.15 -1.94 4.76
CA HIS A 261 -17.36 -1.25 4.37
C HIS A 261 -18.47 -2.22 3.95
N GLY A 262 -19.68 -1.91 4.40
CA GLY A 262 -20.91 -2.57 3.99
C GLY A 262 -21.57 -1.93 2.78
N PRO A 263 -22.72 -2.48 2.33
CA PRO A 263 -23.51 -1.90 1.25
C PRO A 263 -24.17 -0.56 1.62
N ASP A 264 -24.15 -0.20 2.90
CA ASP A 264 -24.77 0.98 3.52
C ASP A 264 -23.95 2.27 3.37
N HIS A 265 -22.79 2.22 2.72
CA HIS A 265 -21.93 3.39 2.57
C HIS A 265 -22.61 4.51 1.74
N PHE A 266 -23.05 5.54 2.46
CA PHE A 266 -23.99 6.58 2.02
C PHE A 266 -23.56 7.42 0.82
N SER A 267 -22.27 7.47 0.48
CA SER A 267 -21.78 8.37 -0.57
C SER A 267 -21.67 7.74 -1.96
N THR A 268 -21.72 6.40 -2.10
CA THR A 268 -21.29 5.77 -3.38
C THR A 268 -22.02 4.50 -3.83
N LYS A 269 -23.06 4.00 -3.14
CA LYS A 269 -23.70 2.67 -3.46
C LYS A 269 -22.67 1.56 -3.74
N VAL A 270 -21.50 1.64 -3.10
CA VAL A 270 -20.44 0.65 -3.22
C VAL A 270 -20.94 -0.64 -2.61
N LYS A 271 -20.58 -1.77 -3.22
CA LYS A 271 -20.85 -3.06 -2.59
C LYS A 271 -19.82 -3.31 -1.53
N SER A 272 -20.16 -4.16 -0.56
CA SER A 272 -19.21 -4.60 0.45
C SER A 272 -18.04 -5.37 -0.18
N VAL A 273 -17.12 -5.79 0.67
CA VAL A 273 -16.05 -6.74 0.35
C VAL A 273 -16.61 -8.02 -0.26
N LEU A 274 -15.83 -8.70 -1.11
CA LEU A 274 -16.19 -9.99 -1.69
C LEU A 274 -15.85 -11.13 -0.71
N LYS A 275 -14.60 -11.16 -0.22
CA LYS A 275 -14.13 -12.20 0.70
C LYS A 275 -13.15 -11.73 1.78
N HIS A 276 -13.18 -12.44 2.90
CA HIS A 276 -12.25 -12.33 4.02
C HIS A 276 -11.70 -13.70 4.40
N GLU A 277 -10.39 -13.83 4.56
CA GLU A 277 -9.78 -15.00 5.21
C GLU A 277 -9.02 -14.50 6.44
N VAL A 278 -9.46 -14.87 7.64
CA VAL A 278 -8.82 -14.45 8.90
C VAL A 278 -8.50 -15.70 9.70
N MET A 279 -7.25 -16.13 9.71
CA MET A 279 -6.86 -17.42 10.28
C MET A 279 -5.54 -17.38 11.03
N HIS A 280 -5.40 -18.14 12.11
CA HIS A 280 -4.12 -18.27 12.83
C HIS A 280 -3.52 -16.94 13.31
N ASN A 281 -4.34 -15.92 13.59
CA ASN A 281 -3.85 -14.65 14.12
C ASN A 281 -3.98 -14.57 15.64
N GLU A 282 -3.16 -13.74 16.25
CA GLU A 282 -3.27 -13.34 17.65
C GLU A 282 -3.76 -11.89 17.75
N PHE A 283 -4.94 -11.71 18.34
CA PHE A 283 -5.48 -10.41 18.66
C PHE A 283 -5.29 -10.10 20.14
N TYR A 284 -4.72 -8.95 20.45
CA TYR A 284 -4.54 -8.44 21.80
C TYR A 284 -5.25 -7.11 21.96
N TYR A 285 -6.07 -7.01 23.00
CA TYR A 285 -6.73 -5.76 23.35
C TYR A 285 -6.39 -5.37 24.78
N THR A 286 -5.60 -4.31 24.91
CA THR A 286 -4.99 -3.85 26.16
C THR A 286 -5.45 -2.45 26.56
N ALA A 287 -6.09 -1.68 25.66
CA ALA A 287 -6.43 -0.28 25.88
C ALA A 287 -7.94 0.04 25.75
N GLY A 288 -8.52 0.66 26.80
CA GLY A 288 -9.72 1.51 26.70
C GLY A 288 -11.10 0.83 26.55
N SER A 289 -12.16 1.61 26.76
CA SER A 289 -13.57 1.18 26.68
C SER A 289 -14.16 1.36 25.27
N ALA A 290 -15.07 0.44 24.92
CA ALA A 290 -16.19 0.62 23.98
C ALA A 290 -16.02 0.16 22.52
N VAL A 291 -15.17 -0.82 22.24
CA VAL A 291 -15.13 -1.45 20.92
C VAL A 291 -15.42 -2.94 21.11
N PRO A 292 -16.68 -3.38 20.91
CA PRO A 292 -17.11 -4.74 21.22
C PRO A 292 -16.54 -5.87 20.33
N TRP A 293 -15.49 -5.62 19.56
CA TRP A 293 -15.14 -6.36 18.34
C TRP A 293 -13.67 -6.15 17.98
N MET A 294 -12.94 -7.24 17.78
CA MET A 294 -11.58 -7.22 17.19
C MET A 294 -11.66 -7.44 15.67
N VAL A 295 -12.74 -8.06 15.22
CA VAL A 295 -13.12 -8.22 13.82
C VAL A 295 -14.54 -7.70 13.64
N PHE A 296 -14.71 -6.72 12.75
CA PHE A 296 -15.99 -6.15 12.36
C PHE A 296 -16.15 -6.18 10.84
N PHE A 297 -16.99 -7.09 10.36
CA PHE A 297 -17.35 -7.13 8.93
C PHE A 297 -18.79 -6.67 8.71
N ARG A 298 -19.00 -5.84 7.68
CA ARG A 298 -20.28 -5.28 7.24
C ARG A 298 -20.77 -5.90 5.93
N GLY A 299 -20.16 -7.00 5.49
CA GLY A 299 -20.58 -7.77 4.33
C GLY A 299 -19.52 -8.76 3.88
N GLY A 300 -19.68 -9.32 2.68
CA GLY A 300 -18.76 -10.31 2.12
C GLY A 300 -19.03 -11.73 2.57
N THR A 301 -18.15 -12.64 2.16
CA THR A 301 -18.10 -14.01 2.67
C THR A 301 -16.80 -14.18 3.45
N ALA A 302 -16.84 -14.74 4.66
CA ALA A 302 -15.65 -14.88 5.49
C ALA A 302 -15.36 -16.34 5.85
N ALA A 303 -14.07 -16.69 5.84
CA ALA A 303 -13.52 -17.85 6.52
C ALA A 303 -12.71 -17.36 7.72
N ILE A 304 -13.18 -17.65 8.94
CA ILE A 304 -12.54 -17.22 10.18
C ILE A 304 -12.32 -18.44 11.07
N PHE A 305 -11.07 -18.83 11.32
CA PHE A 305 -10.76 -20.02 12.11
C PHE A 305 -9.40 -19.95 12.79
N ASP A 306 -9.27 -20.63 13.93
CA ASP A 306 -8.03 -20.76 14.70
C ASP A 306 -7.34 -19.42 15.04
N ASN A 307 -8.12 -18.39 15.36
CA ASN A 307 -7.59 -17.12 15.87
C ASN A 307 -7.67 -17.11 17.40
N THR A 308 -6.66 -16.50 18.03
CA THR A 308 -6.65 -16.28 19.48
C THR A 308 -7.03 -14.84 19.78
N PHE A 309 -8.04 -14.63 20.63
CA PHE A 309 -8.48 -13.30 21.06
C PHE A 309 -8.21 -13.12 22.56
N ASN A 310 -7.28 -12.24 22.89
CA ASN A 310 -6.88 -11.92 24.25
C ASN A 310 -7.33 -10.50 24.60
N THR A 311 -8.02 -10.35 25.73
CA THR A 311 -8.39 -9.04 26.26
C THR A 311 -7.97 -8.93 27.73
N THR A 312 -7.34 -7.80 28.06
CA THR A 312 -7.09 -7.42 29.46
C THR A 312 -8.01 -6.27 29.90
N SER A 313 -8.92 -5.80 29.03
CA SER A 313 -9.89 -4.78 29.37
C SER A 313 -11.10 -5.41 30.08
N GLY A 314 -11.49 -4.87 31.24
CA GLY A 314 -12.60 -5.38 32.04
C GLY A 314 -14.01 -5.14 31.47
N SER A 315 -14.13 -4.76 30.19
CA SER A 315 -15.42 -4.45 29.56
C SER A 315 -16.10 -5.71 29.02
N ALA A 316 -17.33 -5.96 29.48
CA ALA A 316 -18.13 -7.17 29.20
C ALA A 316 -18.62 -7.33 27.75
N THR A 317 -18.27 -6.40 26.85
CA THR A 317 -18.76 -6.39 25.46
C THR A 317 -17.74 -6.89 24.43
N ASN A 318 -16.59 -7.42 24.86
CA ASN A 318 -15.51 -7.89 23.98
C ASN A 318 -15.91 -9.16 23.19
N GLN A 319 -16.74 -9.02 22.16
CA GLN A 319 -16.92 -10.07 21.16
C GLN A 319 -15.63 -10.14 20.32
N GLY A 320 -15.13 -11.33 20.02
CA GLY A 320 -13.98 -11.45 19.11
C GLY A 320 -14.36 -10.99 17.70
N ILE A 321 -15.56 -11.40 17.27
CA ILE A 321 -16.07 -11.21 15.91
C ILE A 321 -17.48 -10.67 16.01
N PHE A 322 -17.78 -9.61 15.26
CA PHE A 322 -19.13 -9.12 15.04
C PHE A 322 -19.39 -8.94 13.54
N TRP A 323 -20.58 -9.34 13.15
CA TRP A 323 -21.05 -9.28 11.78
C TRP A 323 -22.29 -8.42 11.73
N ASP A 324 -22.20 -7.25 11.10
CA ASP A 324 -23.38 -6.42 10.87
C ASP A 324 -23.94 -6.66 9.47
N TYR A 325 -25.26 -6.53 9.38
CA TYR A 325 -25.95 -6.48 8.11
C TYR A 325 -26.84 -5.24 8.11
N PHE A 326 -26.25 -4.10 7.75
CA PHE A 326 -27.04 -2.92 7.43
C PHE A 326 -27.78 -3.16 6.11
N ARG A 327 -29.10 -3.16 6.19
CA ARG A 327 -30.02 -3.22 5.04
C ARG A 327 -30.30 -1.83 4.51
#